data_AF-A0A1F4PPM3-F1
#
_entry.id   AF-A0A1F4PPM3-F1
#
_cell.length_a   1.000
_cell.length_b   1.000
_cell.length_c   1.000
_cell.angle_alpha   90.00
_cell.angle_beta   90.00
_cell.angle_gamma   90.00
#
_symmetry.space_group_name_H-M   'P 1'
#
loop_
_entity.id
_entity.type
_entity.pdbx_description
1 polymer ?
#
loop_
_entity_poly.entity_id
_entity_poly.type
_entity_poly.pdbx_seq_one_letter_code
_entity_poly.pdbx_strand_id
1 'polypeptide(L)'
;MTALLKRLWCMLMIMTSDNIQTLHKMIVTAPVTNLRSIPQTQDPMLTLPTSDQTNPLQITQLLCGEQVIAHEKFVDENKKVWWRVNTPQQQYFSEPIGWHGYPGWILDEDLIKVEDFMPHNLVICSKLATMFYRNDQRIESLSIGTRLFGVQKMHNFYQIVTPNREIAYIHTDDLCPLTEIVEKSADQLRASIIATAKEFVGDWYSWGGRSAQNDDFGISSVDCSALIGLSFLAHGLQIPRMSHEQFLRSQHIAACKDLQPCDLIFFASITKRSTRMDHVMLYLGDDQILETTFADEHKVRIVSFQERMGKPCNTIASGDMISWNDEEFYVYFGSFLQDPTMIQRLRDDALKNEY
;
A
#
# COMPACT_ATOMS: atom_id res chain seq x y z
N MET A 1 -29.01 -31.62 -22.18
CA MET A 1 -28.13 -31.48 -21.00
C MET A 1 -28.28 -30.08 -20.42
N THR A 2 -29.52 -29.78 -20.04
CA THR A 2 -30.05 -28.46 -19.75
C THR A 2 -31.06 -28.69 -18.65
N ALA A 3 -30.61 -28.60 -17.39
CA ALA A 3 -31.45 -28.56 -16.18
C ALA A 3 -30.62 -28.51 -14.88
N LEU A 4 -29.40 -29.04 -14.86
CA LEU A 4 -28.56 -29.05 -13.64
C LEU A 4 -27.74 -27.76 -13.42
N LEU A 5 -27.37 -27.03 -14.49
CA LEU A 5 -26.62 -25.77 -14.37
C LEU A 5 -27.50 -24.55 -14.03
N LYS A 6 -28.83 -24.67 -14.14
CA LYS A 6 -29.77 -23.63 -13.67
C LYS A 6 -30.14 -23.77 -12.18
N ARG A 7 -29.79 -24.88 -11.52
CA ARG A 7 -30.06 -25.09 -10.09
C ARG A 7 -28.95 -24.58 -9.16
N LEU A 8 -27.72 -24.38 -9.65
CA LEU A 8 -26.66 -23.73 -8.86
C LEU A 8 -26.78 -22.19 -8.87
N TRP A 9 -27.51 -21.60 -9.81
CA TRP A 9 -27.69 -20.15 -9.91
C TRP A 9 -28.99 -19.62 -9.29
N CYS A 10 -29.89 -20.51 -8.83
CA CYS A 10 -31.03 -20.13 -7.99
C CYS A 10 -30.78 -20.32 -6.48
N MET A 11 -29.59 -20.78 -6.07
CA MET A 11 -29.23 -20.88 -4.64
C MET A 11 -28.55 -19.62 -4.09
N LEU A 12 -28.40 -18.59 -4.93
CA LEU A 12 -27.89 -17.26 -4.54
C LEU A 12 -28.99 -16.17 -4.48
N MET A 13 -30.27 -16.54 -4.57
CA MET A 13 -31.40 -15.61 -4.43
C MET A 13 -32.62 -16.25 -3.75
N ILE A 14 -32.38 -16.93 -2.62
CA ILE A 14 -33.32 -16.94 -1.49
C ILE A 14 -32.45 -16.75 -0.25
N MET A 15 -31.86 -15.57 -0.11
CA MET A 15 -31.52 -15.10 1.23
C MET A 15 -32.85 -14.81 1.89
N THR A 16 -33.22 -15.69 2.81
CA THR A 16 -34.21 -15.39 3.84
C THR A 16 -33.89 -14.01 4.41
N SER A 17 -34.94 -13.22 4.57
CA SER A 17 -34.95 -11.85 5.06
C SER A 17 -34.56 -11.74 6.54
N ASP A 18 -33.40 -12.26 6.94
CA ASP A 18 -32.87 -12.25 8.31
C ASP A 18 -31.33 -12.40 8.35
N ASN A 19 -30.59 -11.67 7.51
CA ASN A 19 -29.15 -11.50 7.72
C ASN A 19 -28.70 -10.12 7.24
N ILE A 20 -29.11 -9.08 7.97
CA ILE A 20 -28.44 -7.78 7.87
C ILE A 20 -27.03 -8.01 8.42
N GLN A 21 -26.08 -8.21 7.53
CA GLN A 21 -24.68 -8.36 7.91
C GLN A 21 -24.26 -7.07 8.62
N THR A 22 -24.07 -7.16 9.94
CA THR A 22 -23.78 -5.97 10.74
C THR A 22 -22.37 -5.50 10.40
N LEU A 23 -22.26 -4.27 9.92
CA LEU A 23 -20.97 -3.64 9.64
C LEU A 23 -20.40 -3.06 10.94
N HIS A 24 -19.09 -3.19 11.12
CA HIS A 24 -18.37 -2.65 12.26
C HIS A 24 -17.22 -1.77 11.78
N LYS A 25 -17.20 -0.51 12.22
CA LYS A 25 -16.01 0.34 12.08
C LYS A 25 -14.96 -0.13 13.08
N MET A 26 -13.76 -0.40 12.61
CA MET A 26 -12.62 -0.77 13.44
C MET A 26 -11.36 -0.06 12.97
N ILE A 27 -10.39 0.08 13.87
CA ILE A 27 -9.10 0.71 13.59
C ILE A 27 -8.00 -0.29 13.92
N VAL A 28 -6.96 -0.35 13.09
CA VAL A 28 -5.75 -1.13 13.35
C VAL A 28 -4.98 -0.53 14.53
N THR A 29 -4.72 -1.34 15.56
CA THR A 29 -3.97 -0.95 16.75
C THR A 29 -2.52 -1.40 16.70
N ALA A 30 -2.24 -2.52 16.04
CA ALA A 30 -0.87 -3.02 15.86
C ALA A 30 -0.03 -2.04 15.03
N PRO A 31 1.30 -1.91 15.27
CA PRO A 31 2.19 -1.12 14.43
C PRO A 31 2.06 -1.45 12.93
N VAL A 32 2.05 -2.75 12.63
CA VAL A 32 1.77 -3.34 11.32
C VAL A 32 0.98 -4.62 11.53
N THR A 33 0.00 -4.90 10.67
CA THR A 33 -0.72 -6.17 10.65
C THR A 33 -0.88 -6.70 9.24
N ASN A 34 -0.91 -8.03 9.12
CA ASN A 34 -1.06 -8.72 7.85
C ASN A 34 -2.54 -8.89 7.49
N LEU A 35 -2.90 -8.48 6.28
CA LEU A 35 -4.16 -8.86 5.66
C LEU A 35 -3.96 -10.15 4.86
N ARG A 36 -4.80 -11.14 5.10
CA ARG A 36 -4.69 -12.51 4.57
C ARG A 36 -5.83 -12.84 3.61
N SER A 37 -5.57 -13.67 2.60
CA SER A 37 -6.62 -14.13 1.67
C SER A 37 -7.61 -15.11 2.32
N ILE A 38 -7.16 -15.87 3.31
CA ILE A 38 -7.94 -16.75 4.17
C ILE A 38 -7.53 -16.52 5.64
N PRO A 39 -8.39 -16.83 6.63
CA PRO A 39 -8.10 -16.57 8.04
C PRO A 39 -7.11 -17.60 8.61
N GLN A 40 -5.84 -17.44 8.24
CA GLN A 40 -4.74 -18.28 8.67
C GLN A 40 -3.50 -17.42 8.91
N THR A 41 -2.83 -17.67 10.04
CA THR A 41 -1.60 -16.97 10.42
C THR A 41 -0.47 -17.28 9.42
N GLN A 42 0.55 -16.43 9.45
CA GLN A 42 1.78 -16.67 8.70
C GLN A 42 2.50 -17.92 9.22
N ASP A 43 3.24 -18.59 8.33
CA ASP A 43 4.15 -19.66 8.73
C ASP A 43 5.28 -19.05 9.57
N PRO A 44 5.47 -19.48 10.84
CA PRO A 44 6.52 -18.94 11.70
C PRO A 44 7.94 -19.24 11.20
N MET A 45 8.11 -20.19 10.26
CA MET A 45 9.41 -20.53 9.66
C MET A 45 9.68 -19.80 8.34
N LEU A 46 8.77 -18.91 7.91
CA LEU A 46 8.95 -18.13 6.68
C LEU A 46 10.18 -17.22 6.81
N THR A 47 11.04 -17.19 5.79
CA THR A 47 12.20 -16.29 5.73
C THR A 47 12.06 -15.28 4.59
N LEU A 48 12.70 -14.13 4.74
CA LEU A 48 12.84 -13.15 3.66
C LEU A 48 13.99 -13.53 2.70
N PRO A 49 13.93 -13.12 1.42
CA PRO A 49 12.79 -12.48 0.76
C PRO A 49 11.64 -13.47 0.50
N THR A 50 10.40 -12.97 0.43
CA THR A 50 9.22 -13.81 0.17
C THR A 50 8.58 -13.51 -1.18
N SER A 51 8.11 -14.56 -1.86
CA SER A 51 7.28 -14.50 -3.07
C SER A 51 5.85 -14.95 -2.80
N ASP A 52 5.00 -14.79 -3.82
CA ASP A 52 3.65 -15.35 -3.88
C ASP A 52 3.61 -16.88 -3.75
N GLN A 53 4.71 -17.58 -4.07
CA GLN A 53 4.82 -19.03 -3.89
C GLN A 53 5.14 -19.41 -2.44
N THR A 54 6.03 -18.65 -1.79
CA THR A 54 6.45 -18.92 -0.40
C THR A 54 5.47 -18.39 0.64
N ASN A 55 4.70 -17.34 0.32
CA ASN A 55 3.72 -16.73 1.21
C ASN A 55 2.39 -16.43 0.47
N PRO A 56 1.72 -17.46 -0.09
CA PRO A 56 0.58 -17.30 -1.00
C PRO A 56 -0.67 -16.68 -0.36
N LEU A 57 -0.75 -16.73 0.97
CA LEU A 57 -1.90 -16.22 1.71
C LEU A 57 -1.76 -14.74 2.08
N GLN A 58 -0.57 -14.15 1.91
CA GLN A 58 -0.34 -12.73 2.12
C GLN A 58 -0.88 -11.95 0.94
N ILE A 59 -1.75 -10.97 1.22
CA ILE A 59 -2.27 -10.06 0.20
C ILE A 59 -1.75 -8.64 0.40
N THR A 60 -1.70 -8.15 1.64
CA THR A 60 -1.12 -6.85 1.97
C THR A 60 -0.86 -6.67 3.46
N GLN A 61 -0.31 -5.53 3.86
CA GLN A 61 -0.21 -5.09 5.25
C GLN A 61 -0.99 -3.78 5.47
N LEU A 62 -1.50 -3.60 6.67
CA LEU A 62 -2.07 -2.34 7.15
C LEU A 62 -1.17 -1.75 8.24
N LEU A 63 -1.13 -0.43 8.29
CA LEU A 63 -0.40 0.33 9.30
C LEU A 63 -1.32 0.65 10.50
N CYS A 64 -0.72 0.92 11.66
CA CYS A 64 -1.43 1.46 12.82
C CYS A 64 -2.30 2.67 12.41
N GLY A 65 -3.52 2.73 12.93
CA GLY A 65 -4.47 3.81 12.62
C GLY A 65 -5.26 3.63 11.33
N GLU A 66 -4.94 2.63 10.49
CA GLU A 66 -5.78 2.37 9.31
C GLU A 66 -7.19 1.92 9.69
N GLN A 67 -8.15 2.47 8.96
CA GLN A 67 -9.58 2.25 9.11
C GLN A 67 -9.99 0.97 8.37
N VAL A 68 -10.80 0.13 9.01
CA VAL A 68 -11.37 -1.07 8.39
C VAL A 68 -12.87 -1.19 8.66
N ILE A 69 -13.59 -1.75 7.70
CA ILE A 69 -15.02 -2.08 7.83
C ILE A 69 -15.15 -3.60 7.90
N ALA A 70 -15.40 -4.11 9.10
CA ALA A 70 -15.52 -5.54 9.38
C ALA A 70 -16.97 -6.02 9.25
N HIS A 71 -17.18 -7.22 8.71
CA HIS A 71 -18.52 -7.71 8.38
C HIS A 71 -18.72 -9.23 8.59
N GLU A 72 -17.67 -10.02 8.84
CA GLU A 72 -17.77 -11.46 9.07
C GLU A 72 -16.74 -11.90 10.12
N LYS A 73 -17.15 -12.70 11.10
CA LYS A 73 -16.25 -13.30 12.09
C LYS A 73 -15.99 -14.76 11.77
N PHE A 74 -14.75 -15.19 11.96
CA PHE A 74 -14.33 -16.58 11.94
C PHE A 74 -13.46 -16.88 13.16
N VAL A 75 -13.55 -18.11 13.68
CA VAL A 75 -12.67 -18.58 14.77
C VAL A 75 -11.93 -19.80 14.25
N ASP A 76 -10.61 -19.76 14.27
CA ASP A 76 -9.78 -20.86 13.77
C ASP A 76 -9.60 -21.98 14.82
N GLU A 77 -8.91 -23.05 14.42
CA GLU A 77 -8.63 -24.21 15.28
C GLU A 77 -7.80 -23.87 16.54
N ASN A 78 -7.02 -22.78 16.48
CA ASN A 78 -6.22 -22.27 17.59
C ASN A 78 -6.99 -21.26 18.46
N LYS A 79 -8.31 -21.13 18.23
CA LYS A 79 -9.21 -20.18 18.92
C LYS A 79 -8.87 -18.72 18.67
N LYS A 80 -8.08 -18.39 17.64
CA LYS A 80 -7.90 -16.99 17.23
C LYS A 80 -9.15 -16.52 16.52
N VAL A 81 -9.53 -15.27 16.80
CA VAL A 81 -10.68 -14.62 16.16
C VAL A 81 -10.18 -13.81 14.97
N TRP A 82 -10.83 -14.00 13.84
CA TRP A 82 -10.56 -13.33 12.59
C TRP A 82 -11.77 -12.53 12.13
N TRP A 83 -11.51 -11.38 11.54
CA TRP A 83 -12.49 -10.58 10.84
C TRP A 83 -12.23 -10.57 9.35
N ARG A 84 -13.29 -10.76 8.57
CA ARG A 84 -13.30 -10.33 7.17
C ARG A 84 -13.61 -8.85 7.12
N VAL A 85 -12.75 -8.12 6.43
CA VAL A 85 -12.77 -6.66 6.36
C VAL A 85 -12.65 -6.16 4.93
N ASN A 86 -13.14 -4.95 4.69
CA ASN A 86 -12.70 -4.09 3.59
C ASN A 86 -11.83 -2.97 4.15
N THR A 87 -10.81 -2.56 3.40
CA THR A 87 -9.82 -1.56 3.82
C THR A 87 -9.94 -0.30 2.93
N PRO A 88 -10.75 0.71 3.32
CA PRO A 88 -11.07 1.86 2.44
C PRO A 88 -9.85 2.65 1.97
N GLN A 89 -8.78 2.65 2.78
CA GLN A 89 -7.53 3.34 2.49
C GLN A 89 -6.64 2.61 1.46
N GLN A 90 -6.94 1.36 1.15
CA GLN A 90 -6.26 0.59 0.13
C GLN A 90 -7.25 0.28 -0.99
N GLN A 91 -7.33 1.19 -1.97
CA GLN A 91 -8.32 1.07 -3.05
C GLN A 91 -8.00 -0.10 -3.98
N TYR A 92 -9.01 -0.90 -4.26
CA TYR A 92 -9.01 -2.05 -5.16
C TYR A 92 -10.14 -1.90 -6.19
N PHE A 93 -9.91 -2.41 -7.40
CA PHE A 93 -10.92 -2.42 -8.45
C PHE A 93 -11.29 -3.87 -8.78
N SER A 94 -12.59 -4.17 -8.75
CA SER A 94 -13.09 -5.48 -9.20
C SER A 94 -14.40 -5.33 -9.95
N GLU A 95 -14.57 -6.08 -11.03
CA GLU A 95 -15.85 -6.12 -11.77
C GLU A 95 -16.80 -7.16 -11.14
N PRO A 96 -18.10 -6.88 -11.00
CA PRO A 96 -18.83 -5.66 -11.42
C PRO A 96 -18.93 -4.56 -10.35
N ILE A 97 -18.21 -4.68 -9.23
CA ILE A 97 -18.36 -3.84 -8.04
C ILE A 97 -17.80 -2.42 -8.27
N GLY A 98 -16.76 -2.30 -9.07
CA GLY A 98 -15.99 -1.08 -9.26
C GLY A 98 -14.93 -0.88 -8.17
N TRP A 99 -14.69 0.38 -7.82
CA TRP A 99 -13.72 0.77 -6.79
C TRP A 99 -14.28 0.57 -5.38
N HIS A 100 -13.50 -0.08 -4.53
CA HIS A 100 -13.84 -0.44 -3.15
C HIS A 100 -12.56 -0.62 -2.33
N GLY A 101 -12.68 -0.77 -1.01
CA GLY A 101 -11.53 -1.09 -0.15
C GLY A 101 -11.04 -2.52 -0.38
N TYR A 102 -9.73 -2.77 -0.22
CA TYR A 102 -9.14 -4.09 -0.44
C TYR A 102 -9.72 -5.10 0.58
N PRO A 103 -10.32 -6.22 0.13
CA PRO A 103 -10.93 -7.19 1.02
C PRO A 103 -9.89 -8.17 1.59
N GLY A 104 -10.10 -8.67 2.82
CA GLY A 104 -9.27 -9.73 3.37
C GLY A 104 -9.61 -10.11 4.80
N TRP A 105 -8.78 -10.96 5.39
CA TRP A 105 -8.89 -11.44 6.76
C TRP A 105 -7.79 -10.86 7.64
N ILE A 106 -8.16 -10.39 8.82
CA ILE A 106 -7.28 -9.75 9.82
C ILE A 106 -7.62 -10.31 11.21
N LEU A 107 -6.64 -10.33 12.10
CA LEU A 107 -6.82 -10.80 13.48
C LEU A 107 -7.58 -9.75 14.31
N ASP A 108 -8.51 -10.21 15.14
CA ASP A 108 -9.26 -9.36 16.08
C ASP A 108 -8.34 -8.69 17.11
N GLU A 109 -7.23 -9.33 17.50
CA GLU A 109 -6.26 -8.79 18.46
C GLU A 109 -5.52 -7.55 17.95
N ASP A 110 -5.49 -7.33 16.63
CA ASP A 110 -4.87 -6.17 15.99
C ASP A 110 -5.86 -5.03 15.74
N LEU A 111 -7.12 -5.19 16.18
CA LEU A 111 -8.21 -4.27 15.91
C LEU A 111 -8.87 -3.75 17.18
N ILE A 112 -9.30 -2.49 17.14
CA ILE A 112 -10.23 -1.94 18.11
C ILE A 112 -11.52 -1.49 17.41
N LYS A 113 -12.66 -1.89 17.97
CA LYS A 113 -13.96 -1.43 17.51
C LYS A 113 -14.18 0.02 17.93
N VAL A 114 -14.67 0.84 17.00
CA VAL A 114 -14.97 2.26 17.23
C VAL A 114 -16.38 2.61 16.75
N GLU A 115 -16.94 3.68 17.32
CA GLU A 115 -18.19 4.27 16.82
C GLU A 115 -17.93 5.12 15.58
N ASP A 116 -16.86 5.92 15.62
CA ASP A 116 -16.41 6.78 14.53
C ASP A 116 -14.89 6.69 14.37
N PHE A 117 -14.43 6.96 13.16
CA PHE A 117 -13.01 6.93 12.88
C PHE A 117 -12.32 8.17 13.46
N MET A 118 -11.09 7.97 13.92
CA MET A 118 -10.29 9.08 14.42
C MET A 118 -9.81 9.94 13.24
N PRO A 119 -9.80 11.28 13.40
CA PRO A 119 -9.20 12.16 12.42
C PRO A 119 -7.68 11.98 12.38
N HIS A 120 -7.04 12.44 11.30
CA HIS A 120 -5.58 12.48 11.18
C HIS A 120 -5.12 13.83 10.64
N ASN A 121 -4.00 14.33 11.15
CA ASN A 121 -3.39 15.59 10.73
C ASN A 121 -1.86 15.49 10.57
N LEU A 122 -1.27 14.36 10.96
CA LEU A 122 0.15 14.05 10.83
C LEU A 122 0.33 12.76 10.04
N VAL A 123 1.47 12.63 9.40
CA VAL A 123 1.97 11.37 8.84
C VAL A 123 3.42 11.16 9.25
N ILE A 124 3.79 9.91 9.53
CA ILE A 124 5.20 9.55 9.70
C ILE A 124 5.90 9.62 8.35
N CYS A 125 6.89 10.50 8.24
CA CYS A 125 7.66 10.73 7.01
C CYS A 125 9.11 10.22 7.08
N SER A 126 9.59 9.83 8.27
CA SER A 126 10.77 8.97 8.43
C SER A 126 10.45 7.51 8.12
N LYS A 127 11.45 6.72 7.73
CA LYS A 127 11.29 5.28 7.46
C LYS A 127 10.69 4.53 8.66
N LEU A 128 11.18 4.81 9.86
CA LEU A 128 10.62 4.34 11.14
C LEU A 128 10.56 5.52 12.11
N ALA A 129 9.54 5.54 12.95
CA ALA A 129 9.41 6.52 14.03
C ALA A 129 9.23 5.80 15.36
N THR A 130 9.90 6.30 16.40
CA THR A 130 9.74 5.76 17.76
C THR A 130 8.61 6.48 18.48
N MET A 131 7.63 5.72 18.96
CA MET A 131 6.50 6.19 19.75
C MET A 131 6.67 5.80 21.22
N PHE A 132 6.56 6.80 22.11
CA PHE A 132 6.75 6.66 23.54
C PHE A 132 5.43 6.88 24.28
N TYR A 133 5.01 5.92 25.11
CA TYR A 133 3.81 6.05 25.93
C TYR A 133 4.11 6.72 27.27
N ARG A 134 3.23 7.63 27.69
CA ARG A 134 3.42 8.41 28.93
C ARG A 134 3.37 7.56 30.20
N ASN A 135 2.49 6.56 30.22
CA ASN A 135 2.02 5.95 31.46
C ASN A 135 2.84 4.73 31.89
N ASP A 136 3.39 3.98 30.94
CA ASP A 136 4.01 2.67 31.18
C ASP A 136 5.42 2.52 30.57
N GLN A 137 5.98 3.61 30.01
CA GLN A 137 7.27 3.61 29.31
C GLN A 137 7.33 2.60 28.13
N ARG A 138 6.17 2.16 27.61
CA ARG A 138 6.14 1.33 26.40
C ARG A 138 6.73 2.12 25.23
N ILE A 139 7.49 1.41 24.40
CA ILE A 139 8.09 1.94 23.19
C ILE A 139 7.63 1.07 22.04
N GLU A 140 7.09 1.69 21.01
CA GLU A 140 6.71 1.03 19.76
C GLU A 140 7.40 1.74 18.59
N SER A 141 7.82 0.98 17.60
CA SER A 141 8.24 1.53 16.33
C SER A 141 7.02 1.57 15.41
N LEU A 142 6.86 2.66 14.65
CA LEU A 142 5.81 2.81 13.65
C LEU A 142 6.44 2.99 12.27
N SER A 143 5.87 2.33 11.26
CA SER A 143 6.32 2.44 9.87
C SER A 143 5.96 3.79 9.25
N ILE A 144 6.80 4.25 8.31
CA ILE A 144 6.49 5.33 7.38
C ILE A 144 5.08 5.21 6.78
N GLY A 145 4.43 6.36 6.57
CA GLY A 145 3.08 6.46 6.02
C GLY A 145 1.97 6.30 7.07
N THR A 146 2.30 5.89 8.30
CA THR A 146 1.34 5.83 9.41
C THR A 146 0.75 7.21 9.67
N ARG A 147 -0.57 7.33 9.59
CA ARG A 147 -1.30 8.58 9.82
C ARG A 147 -1.76 8.66 11.27
N LEU A 148 -1.59 9.82 11.87
CA LEU A 148 -1.77 10.03 13.30
C LEU A 148 -2.57 11.30 13.59
N PHE A 149 -3.21 11.31 14.76
CA PHE A 149 -3.81 12.50 15.33
C PHE A 149 -2.87 13.18 16.32
N GLY A 150 -2.23 14.25 15.88
CA GLY A 150 -1.45 15.17 16.71
C GLY A 150 -2.35 16.17 17.43
N VAL A 151 -2.21 16.23 18.75
CA VAL A 151 -2.93 17.17 19.63
C VAL A 151 -2.15 18.47 19.78
N GLN A 152 -0.84 18.35 20.04
CA GLN A 152 -0.01 19.49 20.36
C GLN A 152 1.44 19.25 19.92
N LYS A 153 2.02 20.24 19.24
CA LYS A 153 3.46 20.32 19.00
C LYS A 153 4.14 20.91 20.25
N MET A 154 5.06 20.17 20.84
CA MET A 154 6.01 20.65 21.85
C MET A 154 7.37 20.89 21.18
N HIS A 155 8.42 21.23 21.94
CA HIS A 155 9.72 21.59 21.35
C HIS A 155 10.29 20.50 20.42
N ASN A 156 10.44 19.27 20.93
CA ASN A 156 11.03 18.14 20.18
C ASN A 156 10.04 17.01 19.90
N PHE A 157 8.80 17.11 20.37
CA PHE A 157 7.83 16.03 20.28
C PHE A 157 6.45 16.54 19.90
N TYR A 158 5.72 15.75 19.14
CA TYR A 158 4.26 15.86 19.08
C TYR A 158 3.65 14.96 20.15
N GLN A 159 2.67 15.50 20.88
CA GLN A 159 1.72 14.68 21.61
C GLN A 159 0.65 14.17 20.64
N ILE A 160 0.46 12.85 20.60
CA ILE A 160 -0.52 12.18 19.74
C ILE A 160 -1.54 11.38 20.56
N VAL A 161 -2.68 11.07 19.95
CA VAL A 161 -3.68 10.13 20.50
C VAL A 161 -3.63 8.84 19.68
N THR A 162 -3.38 7.70 20.33
CA THR A 162 -3.37 6.40 19.68
C THR A 162 -4.79 5.88 19.41
N PRO A 163 -4.99 4.86 18.56
CA PRO A 163 -6.30 4.22 18.37
C PRO A 163 -6.96 3.74 19.68
N ASN A 164 -6.16 3.36 20.68
CA ASN A 164 -6.63 2.97 22.00
C ASN A 164 -6.95 4.15 22.93
N ARG A 165 -6.97 5.38 22.40
CA ARG A 165 -7.17 6.64 23.14
C ARG A 165 -6.10 6.91 24.21
N GLU A 166 -4.92 6.32 24.05
CA GLU A 166 -3.77 6.59 24.91
C GLU A 166 -3.02 7.82 24.39
N ILE A 167 -2.32 8.51 25.29
CA ILE A 167 -1.43 9.61 24.93
C ILE A 167 -0.01 9.06 24.75
N ALA A 168 0.55 9.33 23.57
CA ALA A 168 1.92 9.00 23.25
C ALA A 168 2.65 10.20 22.64
N TYR A 169 3.95 10.06 22.46
CA TYR A 169 4.84 11.09 21.94
C TYR A 169 5.73 10.52 20.84
N ILE A 170 5.94 11.30 19.78
CA ILE A 170 6.86 10.99 18.68
C ILE A 170 7.70 12.23 18.39
N HIS A 171 8.97 12.04 18.03
CA HIS A 171 9.87 13.14 17.74
C HIS A 171 9.36 13.97 16.54
N THR A 172 9.51 15.29 16.59
CA THR A 172 9.01 16.17 15.52
C THR A 172 9.65 15.89 14.16
N ASP A 173 10.89 15.41 14.14
CA ASP A 173 11.63 15.16 12.90
C ASP A 173 11.10 13.95 12.12
N ASP A 174 10.35 13.05 12.79
CA ASP A 174 9.76 11.88 12.15
C ASP A 174 8.37 12.15 11.57
N LEU A 175 7.80 13.33 11.86
CA LEU A 175 6.42 13.67 11.58
C LEU A 175 6.31 14.86 10.64
N CYS A 176 5.48 14.70 9.63
CA CYS A 176 5.17 15.76 8.70
C CYS A 176 3.68 16.12 8.83
N PRO A 177 3.34 17.39 9.16
CA PRO A 177 1.96 17.85 9.13
C PRO A 177 1.37 17.77 7.72
N LEU A 178 0.18 17.17 7.60
CA LEU A 178 -0.45 16.96 6.30
C LEU A 178 -0.72 18.29 5.58
N THR A 179 -1.08 19.34 6.34
CA THR A 179 -1.30 20.69 5.80
C THR A 179 -0.05 21.28 5.15
N GLU A 180 1.13 21.06 5.73
CA GLU A 180 2.39 21.58 5.18
C GLU A 180 2.82 20.78 3.94
N ILE A 181 2.60 19.47 3.94
CA ILE A 181 2.99 18.63 2.81
C ILE A 181 2.14 18.93 1.57
N VAL A 182 0.81 19.07 1.72
CA VAL A 182 -0.08 19.30 0.59
C VAL A 182 0.12 20.68 -0.06
N GLU A 183 0.79 21.61 0.61
CA GLU A 183 1.15 22.93 0.05
C GLU A 183 2.39 22.92 -0.86
N LYS A 184 3.20 21.84 -0.84
CA LYS A 184 4.40 21.72 -1.69
C LYS A 184 4.06 21.87 -3.17
N SER A 185 4.92 22.53 -3.94
CA SER A 185 4.80 22.54 -5.41
C SER A 185 4.92 21.11 -5.99
N ALA A 186 4.45 20.90 -7.23
CA ALA A 186 4.57 19.60 -7.88
C ALA A 186 6.03 19.12 -7.96
N ASP A 187 6.98 20.00 -8.28
CA ASP A 187 8.41 19.66 -8.35
C ASP A 187 9.00 19.33 -6.98
N GLN A 188 8.65 20.09 -5.94
CA GLN A 188 9.07 19.79 -4.56
C GLN A 188 8.53 18.45 -4.08
N LEU A 189 7.29 18.14 -4.46
CA LEU A 189 6.62 16.89 -4.13
C LEU A 189 7.28 15.71 -4.86
N ARG A 190 7.55 15.82 -6.17
CA ARG A 190 8.31 14.82 -6.95
C ARG A 190 9.66 14.52 -6.31
N ALA A 191 10.43 15.57 -6.00
CA ALA A 191 11.73 15.43 -5.37
C ALA A 191 11.64 14.76 -3.98
N SER A 192 10.63 15.13 -3.18
CA SER A 192 10.41 14.55 -1.84
C SER A 192 10.04 13.07 -1.91
N ILE A 193 9.16 12.67 -2.85
CA ILE A 193 8.74 11.27 -3.03
C ILE A 193 9.93 10.43 -3.50
N ILE A 194 10.73 10.93 -4.45
CA ILE A 194 11.96 10.25 -4.89
C ILE A 194 12.94 10.08 -3.74
N ALA A 195 13.13 11.11 -2.90
CA ALA A 195 14.00 11.01 -1.72
C ALA A 195 13.50 9.93 -0.77
N THR A 196 12.20 9.90 -0.47
CA THR A 196 11.59 8.84 0.34
C THR A 196 11.79 7.45 -0.26
N ALA A 197 11.56 7.28 -1.56
CA ALA A 197 11.75 5.98 -2.23
C ALA A 197 13.21 5.50 -2.12
N LYS A 198 14.18 6.41 -2.19
CA LYS A 198 15.61 6.10 -2.08
C LYS A 198 16.02 5.59 -0.68
N GLU A 199 15.30 5.94 0.38
CA GLU A 199 15.53 5.41 1.74
C GLU A 199 15.29 3.90 1.84
N PHE A 200 14.57 3.32 0.88
CA PHE A 200 14.32 1.88 0.81
C PHE A 200 15.43 1.10 0.08
N VAL A 201 16.36 1.76 -0.62
CA VAL A 201 17.43 1.06 -1.37
C VAL A 201 18.21 0.12 -0.46
N GLY A 202 18.29 -1.15 -0.87
CA GLY A 202 18.92 -2.23 -0.11
C GLY A 202 17.96 -3.07 0.75
N ASP A 203 16.71 -2.61 0.95
CA ASP A 203 15.68 -3.39 1.63
C ASP A 203 15.27 -4.61 0.80
N TRP A 204 14.89 -5.70 1.47
CA TRP A 204 14.43 -6.91 0.80
C TRP A 204 13.02 -6.74 0.23
N TYR A 205 12.80 -7.37 -0.92
CA TYR A 205 11.48 -7.62 -1.46
C TYR A 205 10.71 -8.58 -0.54
N SER A 206 9.44 -8.27 -0.31
CA SER A 206 8.52 -9.19 0.34
C SER A 206 7.13 -9.10 -0.29
N TRP A 207 6.63 -10.22 -0.81
CA TRP A 207 5.29 -10.30 -1.39
C TRP A 207 4.23 -9.85 -0.38
N GLY A 208 3.39 -8.90 -0.78
CA GLY A 208 2.35 -8.32 0.08
C GLY A 208 2.89 -7.48 1.26
N GLY A 209 4.20 -7.23 1.33
CA GLY A 209 4.79 -6.29 2.27
C GLY A 209 4.34 -4.86 1.96
N ARG A 210 4.01 -4.09 3.00
CA ARG A 210 3.65 -2.66 2.92
C ARG A 210 4.03 -1.95 4.22
N SER A 211 5.28 -2.12 4.65
CA SER A 211 5.81 -1.39 5.79
C SER A 211 7.33 -1.38 5.79
N ALA A 212 7.90 -0.38 6.45
CA ALA A 212 9.32 -0.30 6.74
C ALA A 212 9.73 -1.14 7.97
N GLN A 213 8.76 -1.77 8.62
CA GLN A 213 8.93 -2.55 9.84
C GLN A 213 8.71 -4.03 9.55
N ASN A 214 9.49 -4.90 10.18
CA ASN A 214 9.14 -6.30 10.32
C ASN A 214 9.60 -6.78 11.69
N ASP A 215 8.65 -7.29 12.47
CA ASP A 215 8.82 -7.60 13.89
C ASP A 215 9.60 -8.91 14.09
N ASP A 216 9.67 -9.77 13.07
CA ASP A 216 10.33 -11.08 13.16
C ASP A 216 11.77 -11.08 12.62
N PHE A 217 12.11 -10.13 11.72
CA PHE A 217 13.40 -10.16 11.01
C PHE A 217 14.21 -8.86 11.06
N GLY A 218 13.66 -7.76 11.62
CA GLY A 218 14.38 -6.50 11.73
C GLY A 218 14.75 -5.86 10.37
N ILE A 219 14.01 -6.19 9.30
CA ILE A 219 14.24 -5.69 7.94
C ILE A 219 12.93 -5.15 7.34
N SER A 220 13.00 -3.99 6.69
CA SER A 220 11.91 -3.38 5.93
C SER A 220 11.43 -4.30 4.81
N SER A 221 10.11 -4.34 4.57
CA SER A 221 9.48 -5.31 3.68
C SER A 221 8.43 -4.65 2.77
N VAL A 222 8.79 -4.53 1.50
CA VAL A 222 7.92 -3.93 0.47
C VAL A 222 7.88 -4.81 -0.77
N ASP A 223 6.71 -4.88 -1.40
CA ASP A 223 6.63 -5.27 -2.81
C ASP A 223 6.72 -4.06 -3.73
N CYS A 224 6.72 -4.29 -5.05
CA CYS A 224 6.88 -3.25 -6.08
C CYS A 224 5.87 -2.11 -5.89
N SER A 225 4.59 -2.44 -5.71
CA SER A 225 3.52 -1.46 -5.59
C SER A 225 3.47 -0.77 -4.23
N ALA A 226 3.85 -1.47 -3.15
CA ALA A 226 3.93 -0.90 -1.82
C ALA A 226 5.08 0.09 -1.66
N LEU A 227 6.22 -0.16 -2.31
CA LEU A 227 7.35 0.79 -2.35
C LEU A 227 6.90 2.15 -2.89
N ILE A 228 6.19 2.15 -4.02
CA ILE A 228 5.59 3.37 -4.59
C ILE A 228 4.53 3.93 -3.63
N GLY A 229 3.61 3.09 -3.18
CA GLY A 229 2.51 3.50 -2.30
C GLY A 229 2.97 4.19 -1.02
N LEU A 230 3.95 3.63 -0.31
CA LEU A 230 4.52 4.22 0.91
C LEU A 230 5.28 5.50 0.62
N SER A 231 6.00 5.57 -0.51
CA SER A 231 6.71 6.79 -0.92
C SER A 231 5.75 7.96 -1.15
N PHE A 232 4.57 7.71 -1.74
CA PHE A 232 3.51 8.71 -1.87
C PHE A 232 2.82 9.00 -0.53
N LEU A 233 2.55 7.95 0.26
CA LEU A 233 1.82 8.06 1.52
C LEU A 233 2.59 8.85 2.59
N ALA A 234 3.92 8.77 2.61
CA ALA A 234 4.79 9.59 3.45
C ALA A 234 4.59 11.10 3.22
N HIS A 235 4.07 11.47 2.04
CA HIS A 235 3.68 12.84 1.69
C HIS A 235 2.16 13.04 1.69
N GLY A 236 1.43 12.22 2.44
CA GLY A 236 -0.02 12.28 2.60
C GLY A 236 -0.83 11.76 1.41
N LEU A 237 -0.20 11.47 0.27
CA LEU A 237 -0.92 11.13 -0.96
C LEU A 237 -1.24 9.64 -1.00
N GLN A 238 -2.52 9.30 -0.98
CA GLN A 238 -2.96 7.91 -1.04
C GLN A 238 -3.19 7.48 -2.48
N ILE A 239 -2.43 6.47 -2.93
CA ILE A 239 -2.61 5.82 -4.23
C ILE A 239 -3.07 4.36 -4.03
N PRO A 240 -3.64 3.70 -5.06
CA PRO A 240 -4.08 2.31 -4.95
C PRO A 240 -2.96 1.35 -4.54
N ARG A 241 -3.32 0.24 -3.88
CA ARG A 241 -2.35 -0.71 -3.31
C ARG A 241 -1.56 -1.50 -4.35
N MET A 242 -2.23 -1.87 -5.43
CA MET A 242 -1.72 -2.83 -6.42
C MET A 242 -1.20 -2.11 -7.66
N SER A 243 -0.18 -2.65 -8.31
CA SER A 243 0.40 -2.08 -9.54
C SER A 243 -0.64 -1.87 -10.64
N HIS A 244 -1.54 -2.83 -10.84
CA HIS A 244 -2.61 -2.70 -11.84
C HIS A 244 -3.56 -1.54 -11.52
N GLU A 245 -4.05 -1.45 -10.29
CA GLU A 245 -4.93 -0.39 -9.86
C GLU A 245 -4.22 0.98 -9.82
N GLN A 246 -2.91 1.02 -9.54
CA GLN A 246 -2.10 2.23 -9.71
C GLN A 246 -2.11 2.71 -11.17
N PHE A 247 -1.90 1.80 -12.13
CA PHE A 247 -2.00 2.13 -13.55
C PHE A 247 -3.40 2.60 -13.95
N LEU A 248 -4.46 1.89 -13.51
CA LEU A 248 -5.85 2.27 -13.80
C LEU A 248 -6.21 3.67 -13.27
N ARG A 249 -5.61 4.09 -12.16
CA ARG A 249 -5.89 5.39 -11.54
C ARG A 249 -4.99 6.51 -12.04
N SER A 250 -3.78 6.19 -12.50
CA SER A 250 -2.82 7.17 -13.01
C SER A 250 -3.29 7.84 -14.29
N GLN A 251 -2.75 9.02 -14.57
CA GLN A 251 -2.81 9.62 -15.90
C GLN A 251 -1.86 8.87 -16.83
N HIS A 252 -2.39 8.28 -17.91
CA HIS A 252 -1.57 7.54 -18.86
C HIS A 252 -0.66 8.46 -19.66
N ILE A 253 0.58 8.03 -19.84
CA ILE A 253 1.60 8.73 -20.64
C ILE A 253 1.83 7.92 -21.92
N ALA A 254 1.80 8.58 -23.08
CA ALA A 254 1.83 7.90 -24.36
C ALA A 254 3.21 7.34 -24.72
N ALA A 255 4.29 8.03 -24.33
CA ALA A 255 5.64 7.63 -24.67
C ALA A 255 6.64 7.98 -23.55
N CYS A 256 7.70 7.19 -23.45
CA CYS A 256 8.69 7.35 -22.39
C CYS A 256 9.40 8.72 -22.43
N LYS A 257 9.54 9.32 -23.61
CA LYS A 257 10.09 10.68 -23.78
C LYS A 257 9.32 11.77 -23.01
N ASP A 258 8.08 11.50 -22.63
CA ASP A 258 7.20 12.42 -21.91
C ASP A 258 7.21 12.13 -20.39
N LEU A 259 8.02 11.17 -19.91
CA LEU A 259 8.20 10.91 -18.49
C LEU A 259 8.96 12.06 -17.82
N GLN A 260 8.54 12.36 -16.59
CA GLN A 260 9.24 13.21 -15.64
C GLN A 260 9.68 12.38 -14.43
N PRO A 261 10.72 12.79 -13.69
CA PRO A 261 11.08 12.14 -12.43
C PRO A 261 9.86 12.01 -11.51
N CYS A 262 9.71 10.84 -10.89
CA CYS A 262 8.56 10.39 -10.08
C CYS A 262 7.34 9.88 -10.87
N ASP A 263 7.41 9.81 -12.21
CA ASP A 263 6.42 9.06 -12.99
C ASP A 263 6.66 7.54 -12.90
N LEU A 264 5.64 6.76 -13.23
CA LEU A 264 5.61 5.32 -13.03
C LEU A 264 5.72 4.57 -14.36
N ILE A 265 6.46 3.47 -14.31
CA ILE A 265 6.61 2.53 -15.41
C ILE A 265 6.02 1.20 -14.96
N PHE A 266 5.14 0.62 -15.79
CA PHE A 266 4.41 -0.60 -15.48
C PHE A 266 4.73 -1.69 -16.49
N PHE A 267 4.82 -2.93 -16.02
CA PHE A 267 4.86 -4.10 -16.88
C PHE A 267 3.59 -4.93 -16.73
N ALA A 268 3.18 -5.52 -17.85
CA ALA A 268 2.23 -6.64 -17.89
C ALA A 268 2.90 -7.84 -18.57
N SER A 269 3.08 -8.93 -17.83
CA SER A 269 3.60 -10.18 -18.38
C SER A 269 2.62 -10.79 -19.39
N ILE A 270 3.13 -11.12 -20.58
CA ILE A 270 2.35 -11.74 -21.64
C ILE A 270 1.88 -13.15 -21.24
N THR A 271 2.72 -13.88 -20.51
CA THR A 271 2.47 -15.29 -20.15
C THR A 271 1.51 -15.45 -18.97
N LYS A 272 1.42 -14.46 -18.07
CA LYS A 272 0.65 -14.58 -16.81
C LYS A 272 -0.74 -13.97 -16.85
N ARG A 273 -0.98 -12.91 -17.65
CA ARG A 273 -2.30 -12.27 -17.94
C ARG A 273 -2.04 -11.07 -18.86
N SER A 274 -2.35 -11.16 -20.15
CA SER A 274 -1.80 -10.25 -21.17
C SER A 274 -2.11 -8.74 -21.04
N THR A 275 -2.94 -8.31 -20.09
CA THR A 275 -3.29 -6.88 -19.88
C THR A 275 -3.31 -6.42 -18.42
N ARG A 276 -2.98 -7.29 -17.45
CA ARG A 276 -2.95 -6.91 -16.03
C ARG A 276 -1.51 -6.56 -15.65
N MET A 277 -1.31 -5.39 -15.04
CA MET A 277 0.03 -5.00 -14.59
C MET A 277 0.43 -5.87 -13.39
N ASP A 278 1.65 -6.39 -13.40
CA ASP A 278 2.22 -7.23 -12.34
C ASP A 278 3.51 -6.65 -11.75
N HIS A 279 4.09 -5.62 -12.38
CA HIS A 279 5.23 -4.87 -11.87
C HIS A 279 5.06 -3.37 -12.05
N VAL A 280 5.61 -2.59 -11.13
CA VAL A 280 5.66 -1.13 -11.18
C VAL A 280 7.01 -0.63 -10.68
N MET A 281 7.52 0.42 -11.31
CA MET A 281 8.82 1.03 -11.04
C MET A 281 8.69 2.55 -11.03
N LEU A 282 9.58 3.22 -10.31
CA LEU A 282 9.65 4.67 -10.24
C LEU A 282 10.73 5.19 -11.21
N TYR A 283 10.35 6.05 -12.15
CA TYR A 283 11.33 6.74 -12.99
C TYR A 283 12.02 7.85 -12.20
N LEU A 284 13.36 7.86 -12.17
CA LEU A 284 14.13 8.85 -11.42
C LEU A 284 14.64 10.01 -12.30
N GLY A 285 14.46 9.93 -13.62
CA GLY A 285 15.18 10.78 -14.57
C GLY A 285 16.52 10.18 -14.97
N ASP A 286 17.20 10.79 -15.95
CA ASP A 286 18.59 10.49 -16.31
C ASP A 286 18.92 9.01 -16.53
N ASP A 287 18.05 8.29 -17.25
CA ASP A 287 18.17 6.84 -17.50
C ASP A 287 18.16 5.98 -16.23
N GLN A 288 17.62 6.48 -15.11
CA GLN A 288 17.54 5.73 -13.85
C GLN A 288 16.11 5.35 -13.50
N ILE A 289 15.94 4.13 -13.01
CA ILE A 289 14.69 3.63 -12.42
C ILE A 289 14.97 3.03 -11.05
N LEU A 290 14.00 3.15 -10.15
CA LEU A 290 14.00 2.49 -8.86
C LEU A 290 12.92 1.41 -8.85
N GLU A 291 13.32 0.19 -8.49
CA GLU A 291 12.43 -0.97 -8.47
C GLU A 291 12.75 -1.90 -7.29
N THR A 292 11.80 -2.77 -6.98
CA THR A 292 12.04 -3.98 -6.20
C THR A 292 11.26 -5.12 -6.84
N THR A 293 11.90 -6.27 -7.01
CA THR A 293 11.30 -7.43 -7.66
C THR A 293 11.78 -8.70 -6.98
N PHE A 294 10.99 -9.76 -7.06
CA PHE A 294 11.44 -11.09 -6.67
C PHE A 294 12.36 -11.72 -7.73
N ALA A 295 12.66 -11.04 -8.83
CA ALA A 295 13.76 -11.44 -9.71
C ALA A 295 15.11 -10.95 -9.17
N ASP A 296 16.20 -11.59 -9.60
CA ASP A 296 17.60 -11.19 -9.31
C ASP A 296 17.97 -11.10 -7.82
N GLU A 297 18.38 -9.91 -7.34
CA GLU A 297 18.92 -9.68 -5.99
C GLU A 297 17.84 -9.63 -4.91
N HIS A 298 16.56 -9.61 -5.29
CA HIS A 298 15.42 -9.53 -4.37
C HIS A 298 15.44 -8.30 -3.45
N LYS A 299 16.04 -7.20 -3.89
CA LYS A 299 16.16 -5.96 -3.12
C LYS A 299 15.63 -4.77 -3.89
N VAL A 300 15.31 -3.73 -3.15
CA VAL A 300 15.11 -2.39 -3.71
C VAL A 300 16.45 -1.90 -4.27
N ARG A 301 16.46 -1.54 -5.55
CA ARG A 301 17.67 -1.15 -6.29
C ARG A 301 17.38 -0.03 -7.27
N ILE A 302 18.45 0.65 -7.67
CA ILE A 302 18.44 1.60 -8.78
C ILE A 302 19.20 0.97 -9.94
N VAL A 303 18.59 0.92 -11.11
CA VAL A 303 19.19 0.35 -12.33
C VAL A 303 19.02 1.29 -13.51
N SER A 304 19.79 1.07 -14.58
CA SER A 304 19.59 1.80 -15.84
C SER A 304 18.27 1.41 -16.48
N PHE A 305 17.52 2.41 -16.95
CA PHE A 305 16.32 2.21 -17.75
C PHE A 305 16.69 1.45 -19.03
N GLN A 306 17.69 1.91 -19.78
CA GLN A 306 18.09 1.27 -21.02
C GLN A 306 18.50 -0.19 -20.82
N GLU A 307 19.26 -0.49 -19.77
CA GLU A 307 19.64 -1.87 -19.45
C GLU A 307 18.43 -2.72 -19.08
N ARG A 308 17.51 -2.19 -18.26
CA ARG A 308 16.30 -2.90 -17.83
C ARG A 308 15.34 -3.19 -18.99
N MET A 309 15.23 -2.25 -19.93
CA MET A 309 14.28 -2.29 -21.04
C MET A 309 14.89 -2.89 -22.33
N GLY A 310 16.21 -3.03 -22.39
CA GLY A 310 16.96 -3.42 -23.58
C GLY A 310 17.00 -2.38 -24.70
N LYS A 311 16.41 -1.19 -24.50
CA LYS A 311 16.26 -0.12 -25.48
C LYS A 311 16.26 1.26 -24.80
N PRO A 312 16.75 2.32 -25.47
CA PRO A 312 16.71 3.68 -24.92
C PRO A 312 15.27 4.18 -24.74
N CYS A 313 15.02 4.95 -23.67
CA CYS A 313 13.70 5.49 -23.34
C CYS A 313 13.02 6.20 -24.52
N ASN A 314 13.73 7.05 -25.26
CA ASN A 314 13.15 7.81 -26.38
C ASN A 314 12.60 6.94 -27.54
N THR A 315 12.82 5.62 -27.52
CA THR A 315 12.32 4.67 -28.52
C THR A 315 11.09 3.87 -28.08
N ILE A 316 10.60 4.05 -26.84
CA ILE A 316 9.54 3.22 -26.27
C ILE A 316 8.24 4.02 -26.09
N ALA A 317 7.15 3.51 -26.64
CA ALA A 317 5.78 3.96 -26.43
C ALA A 317 5.02 3.03 -25.45
N SER A 318 3.97 3.56 -24.81
CA SER A 318 3.04 2.75 -24.02
C SER A 318 2.37 1.70 -24.91
N GLY A 319 2.39 0.45 -24.48
CA GLY A 319 1.93 -0.72 -25.23
C GLY A 319 3.03 -1.41 -26.04
N ASP A 320 4.25 -0.87 -26.09
CA ASP A 320 5.36 -1.56 -26.74
C ASP A 320 5.76 -2.82 -25.97
N MET A 321 6.22 -3.82 -26.72
CA MET A 321 6.76 -5.06 -26.18
C MET A 321 8.28 -4.95 -26.00
N ILE A 322 8.75 -5.41 -24.84
CA ILE A 322 10.16 -5.59 -24.52
C ILE A 322 10.41 -7.03 -24.07
N SER A 323 11.67 -7.46 -24.15
CA SER A 323 12.11 -8.76 -23.68
C SER A 323 13.19 -8.57 -22.62
N TRP A 324 13.08 -9.28 -21.51
CA TRP A 324 14.06 -9.29 -20.43
C TRP A 324 14.13 -10.67 -19.80
N ASN A 325 15.34 -11.23 -19.67
CA ASN A 325 15.57 -12.59 -19.15
C ASN A 325 14.67 -13.66 -19.80
N ASP A 326 14.57 -13.64 -21.14
CA ASP A 326 13.72 -14.55 -21.94
C ASP A 326 12.20 -14.46 -21.66
N GLU A 327 11.76 -13.46 -20.88
CA GLU A 327 10.35 -13.12 -20.68
C GLU A 327 9.96 -11.87 -21.49
N GLU A 328 8.74 -11.86 -22.01
CA GLU A 328 8.18 -10.72 -22.76
C GLU A 328 7.13 -9.98 -21.95
N PHE A 329 7.21 -8.65 -22.00
CA PHE A 329 6.34 -7.74 -21.27
C PHE A 329 5.83 -6.65 -22.18
N TYR A 330 4.57 -6.24 -21.98
CA TYR A 330 4.12 -4.94 -22.44
C TYR A 330 4.52 -3.87 -21.43
N VAL A 331 5.01 -2.72 -21.92
CA VAL A 331 5.41 -1.57 -21.09
C VAL A 331 4.36 -0.48 -21.17
N TYR A 332 3.99 0.07 -20.02
CA TYR A 332 3.09 1.22 -19.94
C TYR A 332 3.64 2.29 -19.01
N PHE A 333 3.21 3.53 -19.22
CA PHE A 333 3.65 4.69 -18.46
C PHE A 333 2.45 5.41 -17.84
N GLY A 334 2.60 5.90 -16.61
CA GLY A 334 1.58 6.68 -15.94
C GLY A 334 2.12 7.65 -14.91
N SER A 335 1.32 8.64 -14.54
CA SER A 335 1.68 9.62 -13.52
C SER A 335 0.53 9.95 -12.59
N PHE A 336 0.87 10.25 -11.35
CA PHE A 336 -0.03 10.88 -10.39
C PHE A 336 0.21 12.40 -10.27
N LEU A 337 1.26 12.93 -10.90
CA LEU A 337 1.80 14.26 -10.67
C LEU A 337 1.97 15.10 -11.95
N GLN A 338 1.44 14.65 -13.09
CA GLN A 338 1.41 15.44 -14.34
C GLN A 338 0.12 16.26 -14.49
N ASP A 339 -1.03 15.77 -14.03
CA ASP A 339 -2.32 16.48 -14.08
C ASP A 339 -2.57 17.26 -12.77
N PRO A 340 -2.63 18.60 -12.80
CA PRO A 340 -2.93 19.42 -11.63
C PRO A 340 -4.24 19.05 -10.92
N THR A 341 -5.25 18.60 -11.68
CA THR A 341 -6.54 18.18 -11.13
C THR A 341 -6.41 16.90 -10.31
N MET A 342 -5.58 15.96 -10.78
CA MET A 342 -5.27 14.73 -10.05
C MET A 342 -4.48 15.03 -8.78
N ILE A 343 -3.47 15.90 -8.85
CA ILE A 343 -2.70 16.34 -7.69
C ILE A 343 -3.62 16.96 -6.64
N GLN A 344 -4.51 17.88 -7.05
CA GLN A 344 -5.43 18.52 -6.13
C GLN A 344 -6.38 17.51 -5.48
N ARG A 345 -6.91 16.55 -6.23
CA ARG A 345 -7.75 15.47 -5.69
C ARG A 345 -7.01 14.66 -4.62
N LEU A 346 -5.77 14.27 -4.87
CA LEU A 346 -4.96 13.53 -3.89
C LEU A 346 -4.71 14.33 -2.62
N ARG A 347 -4.50 15.66 -2.73
CA ARG A 347 -4.36 16.56 -1.58
C ARG A 347 -5.65 16.69 -0.78
N ASP A 348 -6.76 16.87 -1.47
CA ASP A 348 -8.08 16.94 -0.83
C ASP A 348 -8.38 15.63 -0.08
N ASP A 349 -8.07 14.49 -0.72
CA ASP A 349 -8.21 13.16 -0.10
C ASP A 349 -7.26 12.93 1.08
N ALA A 350 -6.09 13.57 1.11
CA ALA A 350 -5.16 13.50 2.24
C ALA A 350 -5.72 14.20 3.48
N LEU A 351 -6.47 15.29 3.29
CA LEU A 351 -7.06 16.10 4.37
C LEU A 351 -8.43 15.59 4.84
N LYS A 352 -9.02 14.59 4.17
CA LYS A 352 -10.24 13.92 4.62
C LYS A 352 -9.97 13.01 5.82
N ASN A 353 -10.87 13.03 6.79
CA ASN A 353 -10.79 12.20 8.00
C ASN A 353 -11.53 10.85 7.88
N GLU A 354 -12.38 10.69 6.86
CA GLU A 354 -13.16 9.47 6.61
C GLU A 354 -13.17 9.12 5.11
N TYR A 355 -13.20 7.82 4.81
CA TYR A 355 -13.17 7.24 3.46
C TYR A 355 -14.46 6.50 3.11
#